data_AF-A0A840FCN6-F1
#
_entry.id   AF-A0A840FCN6-F1
#
_cell.length_a   1.000
_cell.length_b   1.000
_cell.length_c   1.000
_cell.angle_alpha   90.00
_cell.angle_beta   90.00
_cell.angle_gamma   90.00
#
_symmetry.space_group_name_H-M   'P 1'
#
loop_
_entity.id
_entity.type
_entity.pdbx_description
1 polymer ?
#
loop_
_entity_poly.entity_id
_entity_poly.type
_entity_poly.pdbx_seq_one_letter_code
_entity_poly.pdbx_strand_id
1 'polypeptide(L)'
;MTPVLKHRDKVSQTAAAELIQAAAQAVIDANSARTKALAAVAKRPVDATAALAAYQQYERAQTAVQEAEATYMAVLTLWGVSRHGLAAAVGCRPATITRRIGQHPLATARGMDLYRLDGGGWGVRSREPQAVDTESAPNARACASATERVDHGADPATERVDHGDVDPAVLRAAIADAIEGA
;
A
#
# COMPACT_ATOMS: atom_id res chain seq x y z
N MET A 1 -10.23 -3.94 -20.72
CA MET A 1 -10.11 -2.49 -20.98
C MET A 1 -8.62 -2.19 -21.10
N THR A 2 -8.15 -1.69 -22.23
CA THR A 2 -6.71 -1.42 -22.46
C THR A 2 -6.25 -0.23 -21.64
N PRO A 3 -5.04 -0.27 -21.03
CA PRO A 3 -4.54 0.83 -20.23
C PRO A 3 -4.30 2.05 -21.13
N VAL A 4 -4.97 3.17 -20.82
CA VAL A 4 -4.76 4.45 -21.53
C VAL A 4 -3.47 5.08 -21.03
N LEU A 5 -2.52 5.27 -21.95
CA LEU A 5 -1.29 6.04 -21.74
C LEU A 5 -1.56 7.52 -21.99
N LYS A 6 -1.21 8.36 -21.03
CA LYS A 6 -1.26 9.82 -21.16
C LYS A 6 0.03 10.31 -21.78
N HIS A 7 -0.08 11.33 -22.62
CA HIS A 7 1.10 12.04 -23.11
C HIS A 7 1.86 12.67 -21.93
N ARG A 8 3.18 12.56 -21.98
CA ARG A 8 4.12 13.04 -20.95
C ARG A 8 5.26 13.80 -21.62
N ASP A 9 5.81 14.77 -20.90
CA ASP A 9 7.01 15.47 -21.36
C ASP A 9 8.21 14.52 -21.45
N LYS A 10 9.15 14.88 -22.33
CA LYS A 10 10.34 14.05 -22.62
C LYS A 10 11.17 13.79 -21.36
N VAL A 11 11.31 14.77 -20.47
CA VAL A 11 12.09 14.65 -19.22
C VAL A 11 11.48 13.58 -18.32
N SER A 12 10.16 13.61 -18.11
CA SER A 12 9.44 12.59 -17.34
C SER A 12 9.58 11.20 -17.95
N GLN A 13 9.51 11.08 -19.28
CA GLN A 13 9.70 9.79 -19.96
C GLN A 13 11.14 9.27 -19.81
N THR A 14 12.15 10.12 -19.94
CA THR A 14 13.56 9.77 -19.71
C THR A 14 13.78 9.33 -18.27
N ALA A 15 13.26 10.09 -17.30
CA ALA A 15 13.35 9.73 -15.89
C ALA A 15 12.68 8.39 -15.60
N ALA A 16 11.48 8.14 -16.14
CA ALA A 16 10.79 6.87 -15.98
C ALA A 16 11.58 5.70 -16.60
N ALA A 17 12.15 5.90 -17.78
CA ALA A 17 12.96 4.87 -18.46
C ALA A 17 14.23 4.52 -17.68
N GLU A 18 14.88 5.49 -17.05
CA GLU A 18 16.07 5.26 -16.21
C GLU A 18 15.72 4.61 -14.86
N LEU A 19 14.54 4.89 -14.30
CA LEU A 19 14.12 4.39 -12.99
C LEU A 19 13.43 3.01 -13.03
N ILE A 20 12.80 2.63 -14.13
CA ILE A 20 11.89 1.47 -14.17
C ILE A 20 12.57 0.16 -13.78
N GLN A 21 13.81 -0.05 -14.21
CA GLN A 21 14.54 -1.29 -13.94
C GLN A 21 14.83 -1.43 -12.45
N ALA A 22 15.34 -0.37 -11.82
CA ALA A 22 15.62 -0.37 -10.39
C ALA A 22 14.34 -0.54 -9.56
N ALA A 23 13.26 0.14 -9.93
CA ALA A 23 11.96 0.01 -9.25
C ALA A 23 11.38 -1.41 -9.38
N ALA A 24 11.48 -2.03 -10.57
CA ALA A 24 11.04 -3.41 -10.78
C ALA A 24 11.88 -4.40 -9.96
N GLN A 25 13.20 -4.21 -9.93
CA GLN A 25 14.11 -5.05 -9.15
C GLN A 25 13.80 -4.95 -7.65
N ALA A 26 13.53 -3.74 -7.12
CA ALA A 26 13.14 -3.56 -5.72
C ALA A 26 11.86 -4.34 -5.35
N VAL A 27 10.87 -4.39 -6.25
CA VAL A 27 9.65 -5.19 -6.04
C VAL A 27 9.98 -6.69 -5.99
N ILE A 28 10.85 -7.17 -6.88
CA ILE A 28 11.29 -8.57 -6.92
C ILE A 28 12.03 -8.93 -5.63
N ASP A 29 12.98 -8.09 -5.21
CA ASP A 29 13.81 -8.33 -4.03
C ASP A 29 12.96 -8.31 -2.75
N ALA A 30 12.04 -7.36 -2.61
CA ALA A 30 11.12 -7.29 -1.48
C ALA A 30 10.19 -8.51 -1.42
N ASN A 31 9.66 -8.96 -2.56
CA ASN A 31 8.85 -10.18 -2.62
C ASN A 31 9.67 -11.44 -2.29
N SER A 32 10.93 -11.51 -2.75
CA SER A 32 11.84 -12.60 -2.43
C SER A 32 12.14 -12.65 -0.94
N ALA A 33 12.39 -11.51 -0.30
CA ALA A 33 12.60 -11.43 1.15
C ALA A 33 11.36 -11.93 1.92
N ARG A 34 10.17 -11.51 1.49
CA ARG A 34 8.90 -11.94 2.09
C ARG A 34 8.68 -13.45 1.99
N THR A 35 8.94 -14.06 0.82
CA THR A 35 8.74 -15.51 0.63
C THR A 35 9.82 -16.33 1.35
N LYS A 36 11.06 -15.84 1.43
CA LYS A 36 12.14 -16.48 2.21
C LYS A 36 11.79 -16.61 3.69
N ALA A 37 11.16 -15.58 4.28
CA ALA A 37 10.72 -15.64 5.67
C ALA A 37 9.74 -16.80 5.92
N LEU A 38 8.77 -17.01 5.02
CA LEU A 38 7.82 -18.12 5.13
C LEU A 38 8.46 -19.48 4.84
N ALA A 39 9.36 -19.55 3.87
CA ALA A 39 10.06 -20.79 3.51
C ALA A 39 10.90 -21.35 4.66
N ALA A 40 11.39 -20.50 5.56
CA ALA A 40 12.12 -20.92 6.75
C ALA A 40 11.25 -21.74 7.73
N VAL A 41 9.93 -21.50 7.76
CA VAL A 41 8.97 -22.14 8.67
C VAL A 41 8.25 -23.32 8.02
N ALA A 42 8.24 -23.40 6.69
CA ALA A 42 7.53 -24.44 5.97
C ALA A 42 8.08 -25.87 6.18
N LYS A 43 9.26 -26.02 6.79
CA LYS A 43 9.89 -27.33 7.07
C LYS A 43 9.44 -27.84 8.44
N ARG A 44 8.85 -29.04 8.48
CA ARG A 44 8.49 -29.74 9.73
C ARG A 44 9.72 -30.45 10.34
N PRO A 45 9.81 -30.60 11.68
CA PRO A 45 8.91 -30.04 12.70
C PRO A 45 9.13 -28.53 12.88
N VAL A 46 8.03 -27.79 13.11
CA VAL A 46 8.07 -26.33 13.23
C VAL A 46 8.31 -25.95 14.69
N ASP A 47 9.43 -25.28 14.96
CA ASP A 47 9.65 -24.63 16.25
C ASP A 47 8.83 -23.33 16.34
N ALA A 48 8.07 -23.20 17.43
CA ALA A 48 7.19 -22.05 17.68
C ALA A 48 7.97 -20.72 17.76
N THR A 49 9.19 -20.74 18.32
CA THR A 49 9.99 -19.51 18.41
C THR A 49 10.51 -19.06 17.04
N ALA A 50 10.97 -20.02 16.23
CA ALA A 50 11.33 -19.78 14.83
C ALA A 50 10.15 -19.29 13.99
N ALA A 51 8.96 -19.85 14.20
CA ALA A 51 7.73 -19.42 13.50
C ALA A 51 7.36 -17.97 13.81
N LEU A 52 7.43 -17.57 15.09
CA LEU A 52 7.17 -16.19 15.50
C LEU A 52 8.21 -15.21 14.91
N ALA A 53 9.49 -15.58 14.95
CA ALA A 53 10.55 -14.75 14.38
C ALA A 53 10.37 -14.56 12.85
N ALA A 54 10.01 -15.62 12.15
CA ALA A 54 9.72 -15.57 10.72
C ALA A 54 8.47 -14.75 10.39
N TYR A 55 7.42 -14.80 11.21
CA TYR A 55 6.25 -13.95 11.07
C TYR A 55 6.60 -12.46 11.22
N GLN A 56 7.43 -12.11 12.21
CA GLN A 56 7.92 -10.73 12.35
C GLN A 56 8.75 -10.27 11.15
N GLN A 57 9.58 -11.16 10.58
CA GLN A 57 10.32 -10.87 9.35
C GLN A 57 9.38 -10.69 8.16
N TYR A 58 8.33 -11.50 8.06
CA TYR A 58 7.29 -11.39 7.03
C TYR A 58 6.58 -10.04 7.11
N GLU A 59 6.15 -9.59 8.29
CA GLU A 59 5.48 -8.29 8.48
C GLU A 59 6.37 -7.11 8.06
N ARG A 60 7.67 -7.15 8.42
CA ARG A 60 8.64 -6.13 7.95
C ARG A 60 8.80 -6.16 6.44
N ALA A 61 8.93 -7.35 5.85
CA ALA A 61 9.06 -7.49 4.41
C ALA A 61 7.77 -7.06 3.67
N GLN A 62 6.61 -7.25 4.28
CA GLN A 62 5.32 -6.81 3.74
C GLN A 62 5.24 -5.29 3.60
N THR A 63 5.76 -4.53 4.57
CA THR A 63 5.88 -3.07 4.46
C THR A 63 6.83 -2.69 3.31
N ALA A 64 7.99 -3.32 3.22
CA ALA A 64 8.94 -3.07 2.13
C ALA A 64 8.35 -3.38 0.73
N VAL A 65 7.54 -4.44 0.61
CA VAL A 65 6.80 -4.74 -0.62
C VAL A 65 5.84 -3.61 -0.98
N GLN A 66 5.08 -3.08 -0.02
CA GLN A 66 4.14 -1.99 -0.26
C GLN A 66 4.83 -0.71 -0.73
N GLU A 67 5.99 -0.38 -0.14
CA GLU A 67 6.81 0.77 -0.54
C GLU A 67 7.40 0.59 -1.95
N ALA A 68 7.93 -0.60 -2.25
CA ALA A 68 8.46 -0.93 -3.57
C ALA A 68 7.36 -0.90 -4.65
N GLU A 69 6.19 -1.45 -4.35
CA GLU A 69 5.01 -1.39 -5.24
C GLU A 69 4.59 0.06 -5.48
N ALA A 70 4.52 0.89 -4.43
CA ALA A 70 4.17 2.30 -4.56
C ALA A 70 5.17 3.05 -5.44
N THR A 71 6.47 2.77 -5.28
CA THR A 71 7.56 3.34 -6.08
C THR A 71 7.43 2.93 -7.55
N TYR A 72 7.24 1.64 -7.82
CA TYR A 72 7.06 1.10 -9.17
C TYR A 72 5.83 1.70 -9.86
N MET A 73 4.69 1.75 -9.17
CA MET A 73 3.48 2.38 -9.68
C MET A 73 3.68 3.89 -9.93
N ALA A 74 4.42 4.59 -9.06
CA ALA A 74 4.73 6.00 -9.26
C ALA A 74 5.58 6.21 -10.52
N VAL A 75 6.60 5.38 -10.76
CA VAL A 75 7.40 5.40 -12.00
C VAL A 75 6.54 5.14 -13.24
N LEU A 76 5.60 4.18 -13.19
CA LEU A 76 4.65 3.95 -14.28
C LEU A 76 3.75 5.16 -14.54
N THR A 77 3.29 5.84 -13.48
CA THR A 77 2.51 7.09 -13.66
C THR A 77 3.35 8.22 -14.24
N LEU A 78 4.65 8.26 -13.96
CA LEU A 78 5.59 9.21 -14.55
C LEU A 78 5.77 8.93 -16.05
N TRP A 79 5.84 7.66 -16.45
CA TRP A 79 5.85 7.25 -17.85
C TRP A 79 4.55 7.64 -18.58
N GLY A 80 3.43 7.70 -17.86
CA GLY A 80 2.14 8.13 -18.40
C GLY A 80 1.01 7.13 -18.21
N VAL A 81 1.24 6.01 -17.52
CA VAL A 81 0.17 5.06 -17.20
C VAL A 81 -0.87 5.74 -16.32
N SER A 82 -2.13 5.69 -16.73
CA SER A 82 -3.23 6.24 -15.93
C SER A 82 -3.46 5.41 -14.66
N ARG A 83 -3.89 6.06 -13.56
CA ARG A 83 -4.25 5.35 -12.32
C ARG A 83 -5.36 4.31 -12.52
N HIS A 84 -6.27 4.57 -13.45
CA HIS A 84 -7.31 3.60 -13.83
C HIS A 84 -6.70 2.40 -14.57
N GLY A 85 -5.75 2.63 -15.49
CA GLY A 85 -4.99 1.55 -16.14
C GLY A 85 -4.21 0.70 -15.15
N LEU A 86 -3.54 1.33 -14.17
CA LEU A 86 -2.88 0.61 -13.08
C LEU A 86 -3.88 -0.21 -12.24
N ALA A 87 -5.01 0.40 -11.87
CA ALA A 87 -6.04 -0.28 -11.09
C ALA A 87 -6.61 -1.50 -11.83
N ALA A 88 -6.83 -1.39 -13.13
CA ALA A 88 -7.27 -2.50 -13.98
C ALA A 88 -6.19 -3.60 -14.08
N ALA A 89 -4.92 -3.23 -14.24
CA ALA A 89 -3.82 -4.21 -14.32
C ALA A 89 -3.60 -4.96 -13.00
N VAL A 90 -3.78 -4.28 -11.86
CA VAL A 90 -3.62 -4.86 -10.51
C VAL A 90 -4.89 -5.57 -10.04
N GLY A 91 -6.04 -5.33 -10.67
CA GLY A 91 -7.33 -5.89 -10.24
C GLY A 91 -7.88 -5.24 -8.97
N CYS A 92 -7.69 -3.94 -8.79
CA CYS A 92 -8.17 -3.20 -7.62
C CYS A 92 -8.97 -1.94 -7.98
N ARG A 93 -9.56 -1.29 -6.97
CA ARG A 93 -10.28 -0.02 -7.16
C ARG A 93 -9.29 1.14 -7.41
N PRO A 94 -9.59 2.10 -8.31
CA PRO A 94 -8.72 3.26 -8.56
C PRO A 94 -8.41 4.11 -7.31
N ALA A 95 -9.32 4.15 -6.33
CA ALA A 95 -9.11 4.78 -5.04
C ALA A 95 -7.95 4.13 -4.26
N THR A 96 -7.78 2.81 -4.36
CA THR A 96 -6.68 2.08 -3.73
C THR A 96 -5.34 2.50 -4.32
N ILE A 97 -5.23 2.59 -5.65
CA ILE A 97 -4.02 3.10 -6.31
C ILE A 97 -3.72 4.53 -5.85
N THR A 98 -4.74 5.40 -5.85
CA THR A 98 -4.59 6.80 -5.44
C THR A 98 -4.11 6.93 -4.00
N ARG A 99 -4.62 6.11 -3.07
CA ARG A 99 -4.16 6.07 -1.68
C ARG A 99 -2.71 5.59 -1.58
N ARG A 100 -2.35 4.52 -2.30
CA ARG A 100 -1.00 3.92 -2.26
C ARG A 100 0.09 4.83 -2.79
N ILE A 101 -0.13 5.48 -3.94
CA ILE A 101 0.89 6.33 -4.56
C ILE A 101 0.74 7.82 -4.22
N GLY A 102 -0.34 8.22 -3.54
CA GLY A 102 -0.67 9.62 -3.31
C GLY A 102 0.37 10.39 -2.50
N GLN A 103 1.13 9.68 -1.66
CA GLN A 103 2.22 10.24 -0.85
C GLN A 103 3.59 10.12 -1.55
N HIS A 104 3.68 9.39 -2.67
CA HIS A 104 4.95 9.17 -3.34
C HIS A 104 5.29 10.37 -4.24
N PRO A 105 6.45 11.03 -4.08
CA PRO A 105 6.76 12.29 -4.78
C PRO A 105 6.77 12.15 -6.31
N LEU A 106 7.26 11.01 -6.82
CA LEU A 106 7.26 10.73 -8.27
C LEU A 106 5.85 10.61 -8.88
N ALA A 107 4.81 10.30 -8.09
CA ALA A 107 3.47 10.05 -8.63
C ALA A 107 2.79 11.32 -9.16
N THR A 108 3.19 12.49 -8.65
CA THR A 108 2.66 13.80 -9.05
C THR A 108 3.66 14.61 -9.87
N ALA A 109 4.94 14.28 -9.82
CA ALA A 109 6.02 14.98 -10.50
C ALA A 109 5.79 15.16 -12.02
N ARG A 110 6.32 16.27 -12.55
CA ARG A 110 6.42 16.61 -13.98
C ARG A 110 7.86 17.02 -14.30
N GLY A 111 8.18 17.17 -15.59
CA GLY A 111 9.53 17.50 -16.04
C GLY A 111 10.23 18.64 -15.30
N MET A 112 9.49 19.68 -14.88
CA MET A 112 10.05 20.81 -14.11
C MET A 112 10.33 20.49 -12.63
N ASP A 113 9.66 19.49 -12.06
CA ASP A 113 9.86 19.04 -10.69
C ASP A 113 11.04 18.08 -10.58
N LEU A 114 11.50 17.53 -11.71
CA LEU A 114 12.54 16.51 -11.75
C LEU A 114 13.94 17.12 -11.86
N TYR A 115 14.89 16.54 -11.14
CA TYR A 115 16.31 16.86 -11.27
C TYR A 115 17.16 15.59 -11.18
N ARG A 116 18.30 15.58 -11.86
CA ARG A 116 19.27 14.50 -11.73
C ARG A 116 20.06 14.64 -10.44
N LEU A 117 20.34 13.50 -9.81
CA LEU A 117 21.23 13.40 -8.66
C LEU A 117 22.66 13.15 -9.14
N ASP A 118 23.65 13.70 -8.43
CA ASP A 118 25.08 13.59 -8.81
C ASP A 118 25.60 12.14 -8.81
N GLY A 119 24.97 11.25 -8.05
CA GLY A 119 25.24 9.80 -8.01
C GLY A 119 24.44 8.97 -9.02
N GLY A 120 23.71 9.61 -9.94
CA GLY A 120 22.76 8.95 -10.83
C GLY A 120 21.35 8.85 -10.23
N GLY A 121 20.36 8.63 -11.10
CA GLY A 121 18.95 8.63 -10.74
C GLY A 121 18.31 10.03 -10.75
N TRP A 122 17.09 10.10 -10.22
CA TRP A 122 16.23 11.28 -10.29
C TRP A 122 15.65 11.62 -8.93
N GLY A 123 15.74 12.89 -8.55
CA GLY A 123 15.06 13.48 -7.42
C GLY A 123 13.83 14.28 -7.87
N VAL A 124 12.93 14.55 -6.92
CA VAL A 124 11.78 15.44 -7.11
C VAL A 124 11.99 16.66 -6.21
N ARG A 125 11.98 17.85 -6.80
CA ARG A 125 11.94 19.09 -6.03
C ARG A 125 10.60 19.11 -5.32
N SER A 126 10.61 19.15 -4.00
CA SER A 126 9.39 19.35 -3.21
C SER A 126 8.74 20.64 -3.69
N ARG A 127 7.63 20.52 -4.40
CA ARG A 127 6.73 21.64 -4.59
C ARG A 127 6.27 22.00 -3.19
N GLU A 128 6.64 23.18 -2.71
CA GLU A 128 6.03 23.73 -1.49
C GLU A 128 4.51 23.58 -1.68
N PRO A 129 3.81 22.90 -0.75
CA PRO A 129 2.41 22.56 -0.95
C PRO A 129 1.67 23.86 -1.24
N GLN A 130 1.21 24.01 -2.48
CA GLN A 130 0.47 25.18 -2.88
C GLN A 130 -0.74 25.24 -1.95
N ALA A 131 -0.82 26.31 -1.16
CA ALA A 131 -1.96 26.53 -0.28
C ALA A 131 -3.21 26.28 -1.11
N VAL A 132 -4.07 25.38 -0.63
CA VAL A 132 -5.35 25.16 -1.27
C VAL A 132 -6.07 26.50 -1.17
N ASP A 133 -6.21 27.22 -2.28
CA ASP A 133 -7.03 28.42 -2.34
C ASP A 133 -8.44 28.00 -1.94
N THR A 134 -8.78 28.24 -0.69
CA THR A 134 -10.10 27.94 -0.10
C THR A 134 -11.22 28.75 -0.76
N GLU A 135 -10.86 29.66 -1.66
CA GLU A 135 -11.75 30.55 -2.40
C GLU A 135 -12.35 29.92 -3.68
N SER A 136 -11.83 28.77 -4.15
CA SER A 136 -12.38 28.04 -5.32
C SER A 136 -13.00 26.68 -4.95
N ALA A 137 -13.63 26.58 -3.78
CA ALA A 137 -14.59 25.51 -3.53
C ALA A 137 -15.93 25.87 -4.19
N PRO A 138 -16.40 25.15 -5.23
CA PRO A 138 -17.76 25.30 -5.69
C PRO A 138 -18.71 24.76 -4.61
N ASN A 139 -19.48 25.68 -4.02
CA ASN A 139 -20.76 25.47 -3.33
C ASN A 139 -21.01 24.07 -2.72
N ALA A 140 -20.42 23.80 -1.56
CA ALA A 140 -20.86 22.73 -0.65
C ALA A 140 -22.10 23.12 0.19
N ARG A 141 -22.83 24.19 -0.19
CA ARG A 141 -23.97 24.73 0.57
C ARG A 141 -25.36 24.46 0.00
N ALA A 142 -25.49 23.64 -1.04
CA ALA A 142 -26.78 23.25 -1.60
C ALA A 142 -26.99 21.73 -1.61
N CYS A 143 -26.88 21.08 -0.43
CA CYS A 143 -27.44 19.74 -0.19
C CYS A 143 -27.79 19.51 1.29
N ALA A 144 -28.00 20.59 2.06
CA ALA A 144 -28.56 20.51 3.41
C ALA A 144 -30.08 20.69 3.32
N SER A 145 -30.80 19.70 2.79
CA SER A 145 -32.26 19.57 2.96
C SER A 145 -32.73 18.17 2.55
N ALA A 146 -33.51 17.56 3.44
CA ALA A 146 -34.24 16.30 3.30
C ALA A 146 -33.46 15.00 3.57
N THR A 147 -33.22 14.71 4.85
CA THR A 147 -33.54 13.37 5.39
C THR A 147 -33.89 13.48 6.88
N GLU A 148 -35.20 13.50 7.11
CA GLU A 148 -35.94 12.84 8.19
C GLU A 148 -35.20 12.47 9.49
N ARG A 149 -35.66 13.05 10.61
CA ARG A 149 -35.34 12.59 11.96
C ARG A 149 -35.93 11.20 12.16
N VAL A 150 -35.08 10.20 12.37
CA VAL A 150 -35.45 8.95 13.03
C VAL A 150 -34.88 9.01 14.44
N ASP A 151 -35.77 9.05 15.43
CA ASP A 151 -35.43 8.87 16.84
C ASP A 151 -34.95 7.43 17.06
N HIS A 152 -33.69 7.29 17.45
CA HIS A 152 -33.16 6.07 18.06
C HIS A 152 -32.59 6.40 19.43
N GLY A 153 -33.47 6.44 20.42
CA GLY A 153 -33.08 6.23 21.80
C GLY A 153 -32.73 4.75 22.00
N ALA A 154 -31.46 4.46 22.16
CA ALA A 154 -30.98 3.23 22.80
C ALA A 154 -29.53 3.44 23.25
N ASP A 155 -29.30 3.36 24.56
CA ASP A 155 -28.00 3.31 25.21
C ASP A 155 -27.07 2.26 24.58
N PRO A 156 -25.80 2.58 24.27
CA PRO A 156 -24.82 1.55 24.05
C PRO A 156 -24.34 1.02 25.41
N ALA A 157 -24.89 -0.14 25.79
CA ALA A 157 -24.30 -0.98 26.82
C ALA A 157 -22.85 -1.32 26.42
N THR A 158 -21.89 -0.82 27.19
CA THR A 158 -20.49 -1.22 27.12
C THR A 158 -20.37 -2.65 27.64
N GLU A 159 -20.45 -3.63 26.74
CA GLU A 159 -20.10 -5.01 27.05
C GLU A 159 -18.57 -5.11 27.15
N ARG A 160 -18.07 -5.09 28.38
CA ARG A 160 -16.68 -5.46 28.68
C ARG A 160 -16.53 -6.94 28.34
N VAL A 161 -15.80 -7.25 27.29
CA VAL A 161 -15.33 -8.60 27.01
C VAL A 161 -14.36 -8.98 28.13
N ASP A 162 -14.82 -9.83 29.03
CA ASP A 162 -14.00 -10.46 30.05
C ASP A 162 -13.04 -11.44 29.36
N HIS A 163 -11.77 -11.09 29.29
CA HIS A 163 -10.70 -12.00 28.88
C HIS A 163 -10.41 -12.93 30.06
N GLY A 164 -11.33 -13.88 30.27
CA GLY A 164 -11.12 -14.99 31.19
C GLY A 164 -9.84 -15.72 30.81
N ASP A 165 -9.00 -15.94 31.81
CA ASP A 165 -7.71 -16.63 31.76
C ASP A 165 -7.86 -17.97 31.01
N VAL A 166 -7.43 -18.00 29.75
CA VAL A 166 -7.53 -19.20 28.92
C VAL A 166 -6.45 -20.17 29.38
N ASP A 167 -6.86 -21.30 29.95
CA ASP A 167 -5.96 -22.33 30.44
C ASP A 167 -4.99 -22.78 29.32
N PRO A 168 -3.67 -22.60 29.49
CA PRO A 168 -2.69 -22.93 28.46
C PRO A 168 -2.67 -24.42 28.11
N ALA A 169 -3.20 -25.31 28.96
CA ALA A 169 -3.36 -26.72 28.63
C ALA A 169 -4.45 -26.94 27.55
N VAL A 170 -5.55 -26.19 27.62
CA VAL A 170 -6.64 -26.26 26.64
C VAL A 170 -6.18 -25.74 25.28
N LEU A 171 -5.41 -24.63 25.28
CA LEU A 171 -4.85 -24.08 24.05
C LEU A 171 -3.85 -25.05 23.39
N ARG A 172 -3.02 -25.74 24.18
CA ARG A 172 -2.08 -26.76 23.67
C ARG A 172 -2.78 -27.99 23.10
N ALA A 173 -3.85 -28.45 23.75
CA ALA A 173 -4.64 -29.58 23.26
C ALA A 173 -5.32 -29.24 21.92
N ALA A 174 -5.90 -28.04 21.78
CA ALA A 174 -6.52 -27.60 20.54
C ALA A 174 -5.51 -27.46 19.37
N ILE A 175 -4.28 -27.01 19.67
CA ILE A 175 -3.21 -26.94 18.68
C ILE A 175 -2.73 -28.34 18.27
N ALA A 176 -2.64 -29.29 19.21
CA ALA A 176 -2.25 -30.67 18.91
C ALA A 176 -3.28 -31.38 18.02
N ASP A 177 -4.57 -31.22 18.34
CA ASP A 177 -5.68 -31.80 17.56
C ASP A 177 -5.72 -31.26 16.12
N ALA A 178 -5.43 -29.96 15.94
CA ALA A 178 -5.35 -29.33 14.62
C ALA A 178 -4.12 -29.77 13.78
N ILE A 179 -3.07 -30.31 14.42
CA ILE A 179 -1.85 -30.77 13.74
C ILE A 179 -1.96 -32.27 13.37
N GLU A 180 -2.65 -33.08 14.17
CA GLU A 180 -2.83 -34.53 13.93
C GLU A 180 -4.03 -34.85 13.03
N GLY A 181 -5.00 -33.94 12.89
CA GLY A 181 -6.18 -34.11 12.04
C GLY A 181 -6.03 -33.78 10.55
N ALA A 182 -4.83 -33.55 10.02
CA ALA A 182 -4.56 -33.17 8.62
C ALA A 182 -3.46 -34.01 7.96
#